data_AF-A0A0F3M7R4-F1
#
_entry.id   AF-A0A0F3M7R4-F1
#
_cell.length_a   1.000
_cell.length_b   1.000
_cell.length_c   1.000
_cell.angle_alpha   90.00
_cell.angle_beta   90.00
_cell.angle_gamma   90.00
#
_symmetry.space_group_name_H-M   'P 1'
#
loop_
_entity.id
_entity.type
_entity.pdbx_description
1 polymer ?
#
loop_
_entity_poly.entity_id
_entity_poly.type
_entity_poly.pdbx_seq_one_letter_code
_entity_poly.pdbx_strand_id
1 'polypeptide(L)'
;MVFDEETQKSWPALTIFVKNDKGEITGAKILALNSKTCNKADVAEKSVGTISGSFAEIAQQNSKYSPVTIITKDIETALTIRQAGVEGKILCAIEAEICKTIILAQKKRSF
;
A
#
# COMPACT_ATOMS: atom_id res chain seq x y z
N MET A 1 -16.40 4.76 -4.68
CA MET A 1 -16.27 6.23 -4.82
C MET A 1 -16.05 6.83 -3.44
N VAL A 2 -15.29 7.91 -3.34
CA VAL A 2 -15.10 8.68 -2.11
C VAL A 2 -15.78 10.02 -2.31
N PHE A 3 -16.69 10.36 -1.40
CA PHE A 3 -17.25 11.70 -1.33
C PHE A 3 -16.31 12.61 -0.54
N ASP A 4 -16.01 13.75 -1.13
CA ASP A 4 -15.29 14.85 -0.50
C ASP A 4 -16.32 15.92 -0.10
N GLU A 5 -16.50 16.08 1.21
CA GLU A 5 -17.49 16.99 1.78
C GLU A 5 -17.11 18.46 1.57
N GLU A 6 -15.82 18.78 1.49
CA GLU A 6 -15.34 20.15 1.30
C GLU A 6 -15.66 20.64 -0.12
N THR A 7 -15.34 19.82 -1.12
CA THR A 7 -15.56 20.17 -2.53
C THR A 7 -16.93 19.75 -3.06
N GLN A 8 -17.74 19.04 -2.26
CA GLN A 8 -19.02 18.43 -2.66
C GLN A 8 -18.90 17.56 -3.92
N LYS A 9 -17.75 16.91 -4.11
CA LYS A 9 -17.45 16.08 -5.28
C LYS A 9 -17.24 14.63 -4.90
N SER A 10 -17.65 13.74 -5.80
CA SER A 10 -17.35 12.31 -5.73
C SER A 10 -16.18 11.96 -6.64
N TRP A 11 -15.23 11.22 -6.08
CA TRP A 11 -14.06 10.72 -6.80
C TRP A 11 -14.14 9.18 -6.91
N PRO A 12 -13.78 8.58 -8.06
CA PRO A 12 -13.41 7.17 -8.10
C PRO A 12 -12.33 6.87 -7.06
N ALA A 13 -12.26 5.64 -6.57
CA ALA A 13 -11.30 5.31 -5.52
C ALA A 13 -10.72 3.91 -5.70
N LEU A 14 -9.41 3.80 -5.44
CA LEU A 14 -8.72 2.55 -5.23
C LEU A 14 -8.68 2.27 -3.73
N THR A 15 -9.30 1.18 -3.32
CA THR A 15 -9.29 0.73 -1.92
C THR A 15 -8.40 -0.49 -1.78
N ILE A 16 -7.46 -0.42 -0.84
CA ILE A 16 -6.61 -1.54 -0.46
C ILE A 16 -7.01 -1.99 0.93
N PHE A 17 -7.42 -3.24 1.03
CA PHE A 17 -7.72 -3.88 2.31
C PHE A 17 -6.46 -4.45 2.93
N VAL A 18 -6.31 -4.17 4.22
CA VAL A 18 -5.26 -4.72 5.06
C VAL A 18 -5.85 -5.89 5.84
N LYS A 19 -5.09 -6.99 5.90
CA LYS A 19 -5.51 -8.22 6.58
C LYS A 19 -4.52 -8.59 7.68
N ASN A 20 -5.02 -9.22 8.75
CA ASN A 20 -4.19 -9.88 9.74
C ASN A 20 -3.68 -11.25 9.24
N ASP A 21 -2.91 -11.92 10.10
CA ASP A 21 -2.37 -13.27 9.89
C ASP A 21 -3.46 -14.34 9.72
N LYS A 22 -4.66 -14.12 10.25
CA LYS A 22 -5.84 -14.96 10.06
C LYS A 22 -6.59 -14.67 8.75
N GLY A 23 -6.16 -13.67 7.99
CA GLY A 23 -6.81 -13.25 6.74
C GLY A 23 -8.04 -12.35 6.92
N GLU A 24 -8.33 -11.92 8.15
CA GLU A 24 -9.43 -11.01 8.47
C GLU A 24 -9.05 -9.58 8.12
N ILE A 25 -10.00 -8.80 7.58
CA ILE A 25 -9.76 -7.40 7.22
C ILE A 25 -9.71 -6.57 8.51
N THR A 26 -8.58 -5.92 8.79
CA THR A 26 -8.37 -5.05 9.96
C THR A 26 -8.52 -3.57 9.64
N GLY A 27 -8.36 -3.22 8.36
CA GLY A 27 -8.45 -1.85 7.91
C GLY A 27 -8.41 -1.72 6.40
N ALA A 28 -8.54 -0.50 5.92
CA ALA A 28 -8.48 -0.16 4.51
C ALA A 28 -7.79 1.18 4.31
N LYS A 29 -6.97 1.25 3.26
CA LYS A 29 -6.39 2.50 2.76
C LYS A 29 -7.08 2.85 1.45
N ILE A 30 -7.55 4.09 1.35
CA ILE A 30 -8.39 4.56 0.25
C ILE A 30 -7.67 5.72 -0.45
N LEU A 31 -7.34 5.52 -1.72
CA LEU A 31 -6.80 6.54 -2.60
C LEU A 31 -7.91 7.01 -3.53
N ALA A 32 -8.24 8.29 -3.46
CA ALA A 32 -9.10 8.91 -4.46
C ALA A 32 -8.34 9.07 -5.78
N LEU A 33 -9.04 8.87 -6.88
CA LEU A 33 -8.52 8.97 -8.24
C LEU A 33 -9.26 10.06 -9.00
N ASN A 34 -8.56 10.75 -9.89
CA ASN A 34 -9.16 11.67 -10.83
C ASN A 34 -9.94 10.88 -11.89
N SER A 35 -11.21 11.21 -12.09
CA SER A 35 -12.10 10.48 -13.02
C SER A 35 -11.71 10.60 -14.50
N LYS A 36 -10.93 11.62 -14.87
CA LYS A 36 -10.52 11.86 -16.26
C LYS A 36 -9.15 11.26 -16.56
N THR A 37 -8.20 11.41 -15.65
CA THR A 37 -6.81 11.00 -15.86
C THR A 37 -6.47 9.65 -15.24
N CYS A 38 -7.31 9.12 -14.35
CA CYS A 38 -7.07 7.93 -13.54
C CYS A 38 -5.84 8.03 -12.60
N ASN A 39 -5.20 9.20 -12.52
CA ASN A 39 -4.13 9.48 -11.57
C ASN A 39 -4.70 9.70 -10.16
N LYS A 40 -3.83 9.68 -9.14
CA LYS A 40 -4.20 10.09 -7.79
C LYS A 40 -4.84 11.48 -7.80
N ALA A 41 -6.00 11.61 -7.19
CA ALA A 41 -6.66 12.89 -7.02
C ALA A 41 -5.90 13.72 -5.98
N ASP A 42 -5.89 15.04 -6.16
CA ASP A 42 -5.30 15.99 -5.22
C ASP A 42 -6.25 16.23 -4.02
N VAL A 43 -6.53 15.14 -3.30
CA VAL A 43 -7.33 15.12 -2.08
C VAL A 43 -6.62 14.21 -1.07
N ALA A 44 -6.80 14.49 0.22
CA ALA A 44 -6.15 13.73 1.27
C ALA A 44 -6.55 12.24 1.21
N GLU A 45 -5.56 11.37 1.44
CA GLU A 45 -5.81 9.93 1.56
C GLU A 45 -6.67 9.65 2.80
N LYS A 46 -7.62 8.72 2.66
CA LYS A 46 -8.46 8.27 3.76
C LYS A 46 -8.04 6.87 4.19
N SER A 47 -8.00 6.65 5.49
CA SER A 47 -7.71 5.35 6.10
C SER A 47 -8.80 5.01 7.10
N VAL A 48 -9.20 3.73 7.14
CA VAL A 48 -10.25 3.25 8.04
C VAL A 48 -9.75 2.00 8.76
N GLY A 49 -10.05 1.90 10.06
CA GLY A 49 -9.64 0.76 10.89
C GLY A 49 -8.17 0.79 11.29
N THR A 50 -7.64 -0.35 11.71
CA THR A 50 -6.26 -0.50 12.19
C THR A 50 -5.35 -0.88 11.02
N ILE A 51 -4.57 0.09 10.56
CA ILE A 51 -3.64 -0.05 9.42
C ILE A 51 -2.17 0.11 9.79
N SER A 52 -1.87 0.66 10.97
CA SER A 52 -0.50 0.90 11.44
C SER A 52 0.30 -0.40 11.53
N GLY A 53 1.56 -0.38 11.10
CA GLY A 53 2.43 -1.55 11.13
C GLY A 53 2.11 -2.63 10.08
N SER A 54 1.18 -2.36 9.17
CA SER A 54 0.69 -3.36 8.22
C SER A 54 1.29 -3.25 6.82
N PHE A 55 1.32 -4.39 6.12
CA PHE A 55 1.74 -4.48 4.72
C PHE A 55 0.58 -4.92 3.86
N ALA A 56 0.39 -4.25 2.73
CA ALA A 56 -0.46 -4.73 1.67
C ALA A 56 0.37 -5.54 0.68
N GLU A 57 -0.06 -6.75 0.39
CA GLU A 57 0.56 -7.59 -0.63
C GLU A 57 0.03 -7.20 -2.01
N ILE A 58 0.91 -6.72 -2.89
CA ILE A 58 0.55 -6.20 -4.21
C ILE A 58 0.82 -7.24 -5.30
N ALA A 59 1.86 -8.05 -5.12
CA ALA A 59 2.16 -9.18 -5.97
C ALA A 59 2.85 -10.28 -5.17
N GLN A 60 2.38 -11.50 -5.35
CA GLN A 60 3.04 -12.72 -4.93
C GLN A 60 3.21 -13.59 -6.18
N GLN A 61 4.40 -13.60 -6.75
CA GLN A 61 4.73 -14.59 -7.78
C GLN A 61 5.09 -15.92 -7.12
N ASN A 62 4.83 -17.02 -7.84
CA ASN A 62 5.07 -18.37 -7.38
C ASN A 62 6.45 -18.49 -6.73
N SER A 63 6.42 -18.91 -5.46
CA SER A 63 7.47 -18.93 -4.44
C SER A 63 8.72 -19.76 -4.76
N LYS A 64 8.86 -20.23 -5.99
CA LYS A 64 9.90 -21.20 -6.34
C LYS A 64 11.24 -20.56 -6.72
N TYR A 65 11.30 -19.27 -7.10
CA TYR A 65 12.52 -18.72 -7.72
C TYR A 65 12.93 -17.27 -7.45
N SER A 66 12.17 -16.41 -6.77
CA SER A 66 12.67 -15.04 -6.48
C SER A 66 12.99 -14.87 -4.99
N PRO A 67 14.28 -14.80 -4.59
CA PRO A 67 14.68 -14.54 -3.20
C PRO A 67 14.42 -13.10 -2.76
N VAL A 68 13.92 -12.26 -3.67
CA VAL A 68 13.82 -10.81 -3.46
C VAL A 68 12.43 -10.44 -2.95
N THR A 69 12.39 -9.80 -1.77
CA THR A 69 11.21 -9.10 -1.26
C THR A 69 11.42 -7.60 -1.42
N ILE A 70 10.51 -6.96 -2.14
CA ILE A 70 10.52 -5.53 -2.43
C ILE A 70 9.49 -4.87 -1.51
N ILE A 71 9.93 -3.93 -0.69
CA ILE A 71 9.06 -3.14 0.19
C ILE A 71 9.02 -1.71 -0.33
N THR A 72 7.84 -1.22 -0.67
CA THR A 72 7.64 0.17 -1.12
C THR A 72 6.97 1.01 -0.05
N LYS A 73 7.25 2.32 -0.07
CA LYS A 73 6.58 3.30 0.80
C LYS A 73 5.14 3.58 0.40
N ASP A 74 4.88 3.58 -0.91
CA ASP A 74 3.63 4.01 -1.50
C ASP A 74 3.09 2.94 -2.44
N ILE A 75 1.76 2.93 -2.57
CA ILE A 75 1.00 1.98 -3.38
C ILE A 75 1.30 2.18 -4.87
N GLU A 76 1.44 3.44 -5.29
CA GLU A 76 1.73 3.83 -6.68
C GLU A 76 3.08 3.23 -7.12
N THR A 77 4.09 3.30 -6.25
CA THR A 77 5.41 2.71 -6.51
C THR A 77 5.32 1.18 -6.60
N ALA A 78 4.56 0.53 -5.71
CA ALA A 78 4.37 -0.92 -5.75
C ALA A 78 3.73 -1.37 -7.07
N LEU A 79 2.69 -0.67 -7.50
CA LEU A 79 1.98 -0.95 -8.74
C LEU A 79 2.86 -0.69 -9.96
N THR A 80 3.67 0.36 -9.95
CA THR A 80 4.62 0.67 -11.02
C THR A 80 5.66 -0.44 -11.17
N ILE A 81 6.24 -0.92 -10.06
CA ILE A 81 7.21 -2.02 -10.06
C ILE A 81 6.57 -3.31 -10.61
N ARG A 82 5.34 -3.60 -10.20
CA ARG A 82 4.58 -4.74 -10.72
C ARG A 82 4.32 -4.62 -12.22
N GLN A 83 3.91 -3.44 -12.70
CA GLN A 83 3.65 -3.19 -14.12
C GLN A 83 4.92 -3.26 -14.96
N ALA A 84 6.07 -2.88 -14.40
CA ALA A 84 7.37 -3.01 -15.05
C ALA A 84 7.85 -4.47 -15.19
N GLY A 85 7.11 -5.45 -14.66
CA GLY A 85 7.44 -6.87 -14.77
C GLY A 85 8.56 -7.32 -13.82
N VAL A 86 8.84 -6.56 -12.76
CA VAL A 86 9.86 -6.96 -11.78
C VAL A 86 9.38 -8.17 -11.00
N GLU A 87 10.19 -9.23 -11.02
CA GLU A 87 9.88 -10.50 -10.35
C GLU A 87 10.27 -10.48 -8.87
N GLY A 88 9.31 -10.75 -7.99
CA GLY A 88 9.55 -10.80 -6.55
C GLY A 88 8.27 -10.68 -5.73
N LYS A 89 8.42 -10.79 -4.41
CA LYS A 89 7.33 -10.49 -3.48
C LYS A 89 7.25 -8.98 -3.29
N ILE A 90 6.18 -8.35 -3.76
CA ILE A 90 5.99 -6.89 -3.67
C ILE A 90 5.03 -6.59 -2.53
N LEU A 91 5.54 -5.93 -1.50
CA LEU A 91 4.80 -5.46 -0.34
C LEU A 91 4.79 -3.92 -0.33
N CYS A 92 3.63 -3.34 -0.05
CA CYS A 92 3.50 -1.93 0.23
C CYS A 92 3.35 -1.73 1.73
N ALA A 93 4.21 -0.92 2.34
CA ALA A 93 4.00 -0.45 3.70
C ALA A 93 2.79 0.49 3.72
N ILE A 94 1.81 0.20 4.55
CA ILE A 94 0.64 1.06 4.72
C ILE A 94 0.98 2.00 5.87
N GLU A 95 1.33 3.26 5.54
CA GLU A 95 1.77 4.35 6.44
C GLU A 95 3.30 4.50 6.56
N ALA A 96 3.79 5.72 6.35
CA ALA A 96 5.20 6.01 6.03
C ALA A 96 6.18 5.76 7.19
N GLU A 97 5.72 5.75 8.43
CA GLU A 97 6.61 5.58 9.60
C GLU A 97 7.18 4.15 9.73
N ILE A 98 6.55 3.17 9.09
CA ILE A 98 6.92 1.76 9.21
C ILE A 98 8.27 1.46 8.56
N CYS A 99 8.57 2.08 7.41
CA CYS A 99 9.85 1.87 6.73
C CYS A 99 11.04 2.30 7.58
N LYS A 100 10.92 3.43 8.32
CA LYS A 100 11.95 3.87 9.27
C LYS A 100 12.14 2.85 10.38
N THR A 101 11.03 2.35 10.94
CA THR A 101 11.04 1.37 12.03
C THR A 101 11.67 0.04 11.63
N ILE A 102 11.40 -0.47 10.41
CA ILE A 102 12.05 -1.70 9.90
C ILE A 102 13.54 -1.49 9.72
N ILE A 103 13.98 -0.40 9.08
CA ILE A 103 15.40 -0.11 8.87
C ILE A 103 16.12 -0.02 10.23
N LEU A 104 15.51 0.63 11.22
CA LEU A 104 16.04 0.72 12.57
C LEU A 104 16.08 -0.64 13.28
N ALA A 105 15.07 -1.49 13.11
CA ALA A 105 15.02 -2.82 13.70
C ALA A 105 16.05 -3.78 13.09
N GLN A 106 16.28 -3.72 11.78
CA GLN A 106 17.34 -4.49 11.10
C GLN A 106 18.73 -4.05 11.54
N LYS A 107 18.94 -2.73 11.70
CA LYS A 107 20.21 -2.17 12.20
C LYS A 107 20.52 -2.58 13.64
N LYS A 108 19.51 -2.77 14.49
CA LYS A 108 19.67 -3.27 15.87
C LYS A 108 19.92 -4.79 15.96
N ARG A 109 19.60 -5.57 14.94
CA ARG A 109 19.83 -7.03 14.90
C ARG A 109 21.22 -7.44 14.38
N SER A 110 22.04 -6.48 13.93
CA SER A 110 23.40 -6.73 13.41
C SER A 110 24.51 -6.46 14.43
N PHE A 111 24.23 -6.57 15.74
CA PHE A 111 25.20 -6.50 16.82
C PHE A 111 25.00 -7.67 17.79
#